data_AF-A0A150XGL8-F1
#
_entry.id   AF-A0A150XGL8-F1
#
_cell.length_a   1.000
_cell.length_b   1.000
_cell.length_c   1.000
_cell.angle_alpha   90.00
_cell.angle_beta   90.00
_cell.angle_gamma   90.00
#
_symmetry.space_group_name_H-M   'P 1'
#
loop_
_entity.id
_entity.type
_entity.pdbx_description
1 polymer ?
#
loop_
_entity_poly.entity_id
_entity_poly.type
_entity_poly.pdbx_seq_one_letter_code
_entity_poly.pdbx_strand_id
1 'polypeptide(L)'
;MENNELLQLWKGYDQKLDQLLEIDKKRTYEKALDSAKKRFHKLTYEPIFEIVLAVIFMSFSGRLMVAVWGVWPLTVIAVAFHAFLIATIIFDLNLIYRVKSLNYDLPMAELQKQIHQLKKAKILEIKLILWGVATLAGPFVFAFLYVLLGQGYIGEIPNQFWYVNGSLCLILAFVAVHLSAGLSTPKTKLQKWFTSKLKFGGLDESTAILAELKA
;
A
#
# COMPACT_ATOMS: atom_id res chain seq x y z
N MET A 1 -63.34 -24.36 11.14
CA MET A 1 -62.78 -23.06 11.59
C MET A 1 -61.34 -23.23 12.06
N GLU A 2 -61.00 -24.29 12.82
CA GLU A 2 -59.61 -24.58 13.28
C GLU A 2 -58.54 -24.55 12.18
N ASN A 3 -58.83 -25.08 10.98
CA ASN A 3 -57.84 -25.16 9.91
C ASN A 3 -57.43 -23.78 9.34
N ASN A 4 -58.31 -22.78 9.44
CA ASN A 4 -58.03 -21.41 8.98
C ASN A 4 -57.24 -20.61 10.02
N GLU A 5 -57.48 -20.87 11.31
CA GLU A 5 -56.73 -20.27 12.42
C GLU A 5 -55.29 -20.79 12.46
N LEU A 6 -55.09 -22.10 12.26
CA LEU A 6 -53.76 -22.71 12.12
C LEU A 6 -52.96 -22.11 10.95
N LEU A 7 -53.61 -21.88 9.81
CA LEU A 7 -52.99 -21.28 8.62
C LEU A 7 -52.59 -19.82 8.83
N GLN A 8 -53.41 -19.05 9.56
CA GLN A 8 -53.06 -17.68 9.96
C GLN A 8 -51.91 -17.65 10.97
N LEU A 9 -51.91 -18.57 11.95
CA LEU A 9 -50.83 -18.70 12.92
C LEU A 9 -49.50 -19.00 12.23
N TRP A 10 -49.51 -19.92 11.26
CA TRP A 10 -48.33 -20.33 10.50
C TRP A 10 -47.77 -19.17 9.68
N LYS A 11 -48.62 -18.43 8.95
CA LYS A 11 -48.20 -17.21 8.23
C LYS A 11 -47.62 -16.14 9.16
N GLY A 12 -48.18 -15.98 10.35
CA GLY A 12 -47.67 -15.06 11.35
C GLY A 12 -46.29 -15.45 11.88
N TYR A 13 -46.01 -16.75 12.03
CA TYR A 13 -44.68 -17.26 12.36
C TYR A 13 -43.69 -17.07 11.22
N ASP A 14 -44.10 -17.33 9.98
CA ASP A 14 -43.26 -17.17 8.79
C ASP A 14 -42.82 -15.70 8.62
N GLN A 15 -43.77 -14.76 8.76
CA GLN A 15 -43.47 -13.32 8.72
C GLN A 15 -42.53 -12.88 9.85
N LYS A 16 -42.68 -13.43 11.06
CA LYS A 16 -41.75 -13.14 12.18
C LYS A 16 -40.37 -13.72 11.91
N LEU A 17 -40.29 -14.89 11.29
CA LEU A 17 -39.02 -15.52 10.92
C LEU A 17 -38.29 -14.68 9.87
N ASP A 18 -39.00 -14.20 8.84
CA ASP A 18 -38.48 -13.31 7.82
C ASP A 18 -37.99 -11.97 8.41
N GLN A 19 -38.76 -11.37 9.31
CA GLN A 19 -38.36 -10.14 10.02
C GLN A 19 -37.13 -10.36 10.88
N LEU A 20 -37.03 -11.48 11.61
CA LEU A 20 -35.85 -11.82 12.40
C LEU A 20 -34.63 -12.04 11.50
N LEU A 21 -34.79 -12.68 10.35
CA LEU A 21 -33.75 -12.87 9.33
C LEU A 21 -33.26 -11.53 8.78
N GLU A 22 -34.14 -10.59 8.47
CA GLU A 22 -33.77 -9.24 8.01
C GLU A 22 -33.02 -8.45 9.09
N ILE A 23 -33.50 -8.50 10.34
CA ILE A 23 -32.87 -7.84 11.47
C ILE A 23 -31.46 -8.42 11.71
N ASP A 24 -31.31 -9.74 11.68
CA ASP A 24 -30.02 -10.40 11.92
C ASP A 24 -29.02 -10.13 10.79
N LYS A 25 -29.48 -10.12 9.52
CA LYS A 25 -28.68 -9.67 8.38
C LYS A 25 -28.21 -8.22 8.55
N LYS A 26 -29.11 -7.32 8.93
CA LYS A 26 -28.79 -5.91 9.17
C LYS A 26 -27.78 -5.74 10.30
N ARG A 27 -27.95 -6.46 11.41
CA ARG A 27 -27.05 -6.41 12.57
C ARG A 27 -25.67 -6.97 12.24
N THR A 28 -25.60 -8.04 11.46
CA THR A 28 -24.34 -8.62 10.97
C THR A 28 -23.62 -7.65 10.05
N TYR A 29 -24.37 -6.99 9.15
CA TYR A 29 -23.86 -5.93 8.29
C TYR A 29 -23.29 -4.75 9.08
N GLU A 30 -24.04 -4.21 10.05
CA GLU A 30 -23.57 -3.08 10.87
C GLU A 30 -22.30 -3.42 11.66
N LYS A 31 -22.19 -4.65 12.19
CA LYS A 31 -20.96 -5.13 12.84
C LYS A 31 -19.78 -5.23 11.87
N ALA A 32 -20.01 -5.79 10.68
CA ALA A 32 -18.98 -5.87 9.64
C ALA A 32 -18.53 -4.47 9.19
N LEU A 33 -19.47 -3.53 9.04
CA LEU A 33 -19.20 -2.14 8.68
C LEU A 33 -18.39 -1.41 9.77
N ASP A 34 -18.72 -1.59 11.05
CA ASP A 34 -17.98 -0.98 12.16
C ASP A 34 -16.56 -1.55 12.30
N SER A 35 -16.42 -2.88 12.14
CA SER A 35 -15.11 -3.56 12.03
C SER A 35 -14.30 -2.99 10.87
N ALA A 36 -14.92 -2.84 9.69
CA ALA A 36 -14.29 -2.28 8.50
C ALA A 36 -13.85 -0.82 8.71
N LYS A 37 -14.70 0.03 9.30
CA LYS A 37 -14.38 1.44 9.63
C LYS A 37 -13.14 1.54 10.50
N LYS A 38 -13.05 0.73 11.57
CA LYS A 38 -11.89 0.69 12.47
C LYS A 38 -10.60 0.29 11.73
N ARG A 39 -10.67 -0.73 10.88
CA ARG A 39 -9.53 -1.18 10.07
C ARG A 39 -9.12 -0.14 9.02
N PHE A 40 -10.05 0.47 8.31
CA PHE A 40 -9.75 1.56 7.38
C PHE A 40 -9.14 2.78 8.07
N HIS A 41 -9.60 3.11 9.28
CA HIS A 41 -8.95 4.18 10.04
C HIS A 41 -7.50 3.82 10.37
N LYS A 42 -7.24 2.56 10.76
CA LYS A 42 -5.88 2.07 11.01
C LYS A 42 -5.00 2.14 9.76
N LEU A 43 -5.56 1.87 8.58
CA LEU A 43 -4.88 1.97 7.30
C LEU A 43 -4.33 3.37 7.00
N THR A 44 -4.84 4.43 7.65
CA THR A 44 -4.31 5.79 7.46
C THR A 44 -3.02 6.06 8.22
N TYR A 45 -2.69 5.29 9.27
CA TYR A 45 -1.47 5.53 10.06
C TYR A 45 -0.19 5.18 9.30
N GLU A 46 -0.22 4.13 8.49
CA GLU A 46 0.94 3.69 7.70
C GLU A 46 1.38 4.79 6.71
N PRO A 47 0.50 5.32 5.83
CA PRO A 47 0.84 6.45 4.95
C PRO A 47 1.27 7.72 5.69
N ILE A 48 0.67 8.01 6.86
CA ILE A 48 1.09 9.17 7.66
C ILE A 48 2.54 9.00 8.13
N PHE A 49 2.89 7.80 8.61
CA PHE A 49 4.25 7.48 9.02
C PHE A 49 5.23 7.53 7.84
N GLU A 50 4.82 7.01 6.67
CA GLU A 50 5.60 7.07 5.43
C GLU A 50 5.85 8.51 4.97
N ILE A 51 4.86 9.40 5.04
CA ILE A 51 5.02 10.83 4.75
C ILE A 51 6.04 11.46 5.71
N VAL A 52 5.94 11.20 7.00
CA VAL A 52 6.89 11.75 7.99
C VAL A 52 8.31 11.31 7.67
N LEU A 53 8.52 10.02 7.40
CA LEU A 53 9.82 9.52 6.97
C LEU A 53 10.29 10.16 5.66
N ALA A 54 9.40 10.27 4.66
CA ALA A 54 9.73 10.86 3.37
C ALA A 54 10.16 12.33 3.51
N VAL A 55 9.51 13.12 4.37
CA VAL A 55 9.90 14.51 4.67
C VAL A 55 11.28 14.59 5.32
N ILE A 56 11.58 13.68 6.26
CA ILE A 56 12.91 13.57 6.86
C ILE A 56 13.97 13.27 5.78
N PHE A 57 13.73 12.25 4.95
CA PHE A 57 14.62 11.90 3.84
C PHE A 57 14.72 12.97 2.76
N MET A 58 13.67 13.77 2.55
CA MET A 58 13.70 14.91 1.63
C MET A 58 14.66 15.97 2.12
N SER A 59 14.69 16.23 3.43
CA SER A 59 15.66 17.17 4.02
C SER A 59 17.10 16.71 3.79
N PHE A 60 17.37 15.41 3.99
CA PHE A 60 18.69 14.83 3.71
C PHE A 60 19.06 14.86 2.22
N SER A 61 18.16 14.43 1.34
CA SER A 61 18.40 14.40 -0.10
C SER A 61 18.53 15.80 -0.70
N GLY A 62 17.79 16.79 -0.20
CA GLY A 62 17.96 18.20 -0.60
C GLY A 62 19.34 18.74 -0.25
N ARG A 63 19.85 18.45 0.96
CA ARG A 63 21.23 18.79 1.34
C ARG A 63 22.25 18.03 0.49
N LEU A 64 21.99 16.76 0.21
CA LEU A 64 22.85 15.93 -0.63
C LEU A 64 22.97 16.51 -2.04
N MET A 65 21.86 16.92 -2.66
CA MET A 65 21.84 17.54 -3.99
C MET A 65 22.78 18.74 -4.09
N VAL A 66 22.78 19.61 -3.07
CA VAL A 66 23.70 20.76 -3.02
C VAL A 66 25.15 20.31 -2.86
N ALA A 67 25.40 19.32 -2.00
CA ALA A 67 26.75 18.84 -1.70
C ALA A 67 27.42 18.09 -2.86
N VAL A 68 26.65 17.42 -3.72
CA VAL A 68 27.17 16.70 -4.90
C VAL A 68 27.01 17.50 -6.19
N TRP A 69 26.60 18.77 -6.09
CA TRP A 69 26.39 19.62 -7.26
C TRP A 69 27.67 19.76 -8.08
N GLY A 70 27.57 19.51 -9.38
CA GLY A 70 28.72 19.48 -10.29
C GLY A 70 29.35 18.09 -10.46
N VAL A 71 29.03 17.11 -9.60
CA VAL A 71 29.37 15.69 -9.83
C VAL A 71 28.16 15.01 -10.47
N TRP A 72 28.09 15.08 -11.80
CA TRP A 72 26.89 14.73 -12.59
C TRP A 72 26.21 13.40 -12.21
N PRO A 73 26.92 12.25 -12.13
CA PRO A 73 26.27 10.99 -11.76
C PRO A 73 25.58 11.03 -10.40
N LEU A 74 26.24 11.64 -9.39
CA LEU A 74 25.70 11.76 -8.03
C LEU A 74 24.57 12.78 -7.96
N THR A 75 24.67 13.87 -8.73
CA THR A 75 23.59 14.88 -8.83
C THR A 75 22.32 14.26 -9.39
N VAL A 76 22.42 13.48 -10.48
CA VAL A 76 21.27 12.80 -11.09
C VAL A 76 20.61 11.83 -10.11
N ILE A 77 21.40 11.04 -9.37
CA ILE A 77 20.88 10.12 -8.35
C ILE A 77 20.18 10.88 -7.23
N ALA A 78 20.78 11.95 -6.71
CA ALA A 78 20.20 12.73 -5.63
C ALA A 78 18.87 13.39 -6.05
N VAL A 79 18.81 13.95 -7.26
CA VAL A 79 17.58 14.51 -7.85
C VAL A 79 16.52 13.42 -8.06
N ALA A 80 16.89 12.28 -8.64
CA ALA A 80 15.97 11.18 -8.89
C ALA A 80 15.37 10.62 -7.58
N PHE A 81 16.20 10.47 -6.54
CA PHE A 81 15.73 10.04 -5.23
C PHE A 81 14.82 11.10 -4.58
N HIS A 82 15.15 12.38 -4.71
CA HIS A 82 14.29 13.45 -4.20
C HIS A 82 12.92 13.48 -4.91
N ALA A 83 12.90 13.34 -6.23
CA ALA A 83 11.67 13.22 -7.01
C ALA A 83 10.86 11.97 -6.63
N PHE A 84 11.53 10.84 -6.35
CA PHE A 84 10.90 9.63 -5.85
C PHE A 84 10.20 9.87 -4.51
N LEU A 85 10.84 10.57 -3.56
CA LEU A 85 10.21 10.92 -2.26
C LEU A 85 8.99 11.84 -2.42
N ILE A 86 9.04 12.79 -3.35
CA ILE A 86 7.87 13.63 -3.67
C ILE A 86 6.73 12.75 -4.21
N ALA A 87 7.04 11.82 -5.11
CA ALA A 87 6.06 10.90 -5.67
C ALA A 87 5.42 10.03 -4.58
N THR A 88 6.20 9.47 -3.64
CA THR A 88 5.65 8.68 -2.53
C THR A 88 4.71 9.50 -1.67
N ILE A 89 5.08 10.73 -1.30
CA ILE A 89 4.20 11.63 -0.53
C ILE A 89 2.87 11.87 -1.25
N ILE A 90 2.90 12.13 -2.57
CA ILE A 90 1.68 12.34 -3.37
C ILE A 90 0.80 11.08 -3.36
N PHE A 91 1.41 9.89 -3.47
CA PHE A 91 0.68 8.62 -3.41
C PHE A 91 0.05 8.39 -2.04
N ASP A 92 0.78 8.64 -0.96
CA ASP A 92 0.32 8.48 0.42
C ASP A 92 -0.84 9.43 0.73
N LEU A 93 -0.75 10.70 0.30
CA LEU A 93 -1.83 11.67 0.42
C LEU A 93 -3.08 11.24 -0.34
N ASN A 94 -2.92 10.68 -1.55
CA ASN A 94 -4.03 10.14 -2.34
C ASN A 94 -4.66 8.92 -1.66
N LEU A 95 -3.86 8.05 -1.03
CA LEU A 95 -4.37 6.91 -0.27
C LEU A 95 -5.19 7.38 0.94
N ILE A 96 -4.67 8.33 1.72
CA ILE A 96 -5.37 8.93 2.86
C ILE A 96 -6.69 9.56 2.40
N TYR A 97 -6.65 10.34 1.31
CA TYR A 97 -7.84 10.96 0.75
C TYR A 97 -8.90 9.91 0.35
N ARG A 98 -8.49 8.84 -0.35
CA ARG A 98 -9.39 7.75 -0.75
C ARG A 98 -10.03 7.08 0.46
N VAL A 99 -9.26 6.80 1.50
CA VAL A 99 -9.79 6.22 2.74
C VAL A 99 -10.80 7.14 3.42
N LYS A 100 -10.48 8.45 3.53
CA LYS A 100 -11.39 9.43 4.14
C LYS A 100 -12.66 9.68 3.31
N SER A 101 -12.58 9.49 2.01
CA SER A 101 -13.71 9.64 1.08
C SER A 101 -14.64 8.43 1.00
N LEU A 102 -14.34 7.33 1.72
CA LEU A 102 -15.19 6.15 1.73
C LEU A 102 -16.58 6.52 2.28
N ASN A 103 -17.60 6.34 1.44
CA ASN A 103 -18.98 6.56 1.84
C ASN A 103 -19.59 5.22 2.27
N TYR A 104 -19.78 5.07 3.59
CA TYR A 104 -20.31 3.86 4.21
C TYR A 104 -21.84 3.74 4.11
N ASP A 105 -22.53 4.78 3.66
CA ASP A 105 -23.99 4.81 3.51
C ASP A 105 -24.43 4.36 2.10
N LEU A 106 -23.47 4.05 1.22
CA LEU A 106 -23.74 3.53 -0.12
C LEU A 106 -24.17 2.07 -0.10
N PRO A 107 -24.89 1.60 -1.15
CA PRO A 107 -25.19 0.18 -1.27
C PRO A 107 -23.92 -0.66 -1.35
N MET A 108 -24.03 -1.93 -0.94
CA MET A 108 -22.90 -2.82 -0.74
C MET A 108 -21.99 -2.94 -1.97
N ALA A 109 -22.58 -3.03 -3.17
CA ALA A 109 -21.83 -3.19 -4.40
C ALA A 109 -20.91 -1.98 -4.69
N GLU A 110 -21.42 -0.77 -4.43
CA GLU A 110 -20.69 0.49 -4.58
C GLU A 110 -19.57 0.60 -3.55
N LEU A 111 -19.84 0.23 -2.29
CA LEU A 111 -18.83 0.21 -1.24
C LEU A 111 -17.70 -0.78 -1.59
N GLN A 112 -18.04 -1.99 -2.04
CA GLN A 112 -17.06 -2.98 -2.50
C GLN A 112 -16.21 -2.45 -3.66
N LYS A 113 -16.81 -1.69 -4.59
CA LYS A 113 -16.09 -1.04 -5.70
C LYS A 113 -15.09 0.00 -5.20
N GLN A 114 -15.46 0.82 -4.22
CA GLN A 114 -14.55 1.79 -3.61
C GLN A 114 -13.38 1.10 -2.91
N ILE A 115 -13.66 0.04 -2.14
CA ILE A 115 -12.63 -0.75 -1.45
C ILE A 115 -11.68 -1.42 -2.46
N HIS A 116 -12.21 -1.91 -3.58
CA HIS A 116 -11.39 -2.49 -4.65
C HIS A 116 -10.47 -1.45 -5.30
N GLN A 117 -10.92 -0.21 -5.47
CA GLN A 117 -10.08 0.88 -5.96
C GLN A 117 -8.96 1.23 -4.97
N LEU A 118 -9.26 1.24 -3.67
CA LEU A 118 -8.27 1.46 -2.61
C LEU A 118 -7.20 0.36 -2.63
N LYS A 119 -7.60 -0.91 -2.76
CA LYS A 119 -6.68 -2.04 -2.93
C LYS A 119 -5.76 -1.84 -4.13
N LYS A 120 -6.30 -1.42 -5.29
CA LYS A 120 -5.49 -1.14 -6.48
C LYS A 120 -4.49 0.00 -6.25
N ALA A 121 -4.89 1.06 -5.55
CA ALA A 121 -4.01 2.17 -5.21
C ALA A 121 -2.85 1.69 -4.31
N LYS A 122 -3.13 0.92 -3.24
CA LYS A 122 -2.08 0.38 -2.37
C LYS A 122 -1.15 -0.59 -3.10
N ILE A 123 -1.67 -1.42 -4.02
CA ILE A 123 -0.80 -2.25 -4.88
C ILE A 123 0.14 -1.37 -5.69
N LEU A 124 -0.36 -0.31 -6.32
CA LEU A 124 0.46 0.58 -7.15
C LEU A 124 1.54 1.29 -6.33
N GLU A 125 1.21 1.72 -5.12
CA GLU A 125 2.14 2.30 -4.17
C GLU A 125 3.26 1.32 -3.77
N ILE A 126 2.91 0.09 -3.38
CA ILE A 126 3.90 -0.97 -3.08
C ILE A 126 4.82 -1.22 -4.29
N LYS A 127 4.27 -1.21 -5.51
CA LYS A 127 5.08 -1.35 -6.73
C LYS A 127 6.05 -0.19 -6.89
N LEU A 128 5.60 1.03 -6.68
CA LEU A 128 6.43 2.23 -6.77
C LEU A 128 7.58 2.17 -5.77
N ILE A 129 7.27 1.86 -4.50
CA ILE A 129 8.27 1.74 -3.42
C ILE A 129 9.28 0.65 -3.77
N LEU A 130 8.82 -0.53 -4.18
CA LEU A 130 9.68 -1.66 -4.51
C LEU A 130 10.65 -1.32 -5.65
N TRP A 131 10.15 -0.65 -6.70
CA TRP A 131 10.98 -0.20 -7.81
C TRP A 131 11.96 0.90 -7.40
N GLY A 132 11.51 1.92 -6.68
CA GLY A 132 12.35 3.01 -6.23
C GLY A 132 13.48 2.54 -5.30
N VAL A 133 13.17 1.67 -4.35
CA VAL A 133 14.18 1.07 -3.46
C VAL A 133 15.18 0.23 -4.26
N ALA A 134 14.70 -0.64 -5.17
CA ALA A 134 15.57 -1.50 -5.95
C ALA A 134 16.54 -0.75 -6.86
N THR A 135 16.14 0.42 -7.37
CA THR A 135 16.91 1.16 -8.38
C THR A 135 17.70 2.34 -7.82
N LEU A 136 17.21 2.98 -6.75
CA LEU A 136 17.77 4.23 -6.25
C LEU A 136 18.46 4.10 -4.90
N ALA A 137 18.09 3.14 -4.05
CA ALA A 137 18.60 3.09 -2.67
C ALA A 137 20.12 2.88 -2.60
N GLY A 138 20.66 1.93 -3.37
CA GLY A 138 22.11 1.66 -3.40
C GLY A 138 22.92 2.87 -3.86
N PRO A 139 22.66 3.42 -5.05
CA PRO A 139 23.33 4.63 -5.54
C PRO A 139 23.16 5.84 -4.60
N PHE A 140 21.98 6.00 -3.99
CA PHE A 140 21.72 7.07 -3.02
C PHE A 140 22.55 6.92 -1.74
N VAL A 141 22.60 5.72 -1.16
CA VAL A 141 23.43 5.44 0.02
C VAL A 141 24.90 5.71 -0.27
N PHE A 142 25.37 5.33 -1.46
CA PHE A 142 26.74 5.66 -1.86
C PHE A 142 26.98 7.17 -1.97
N ALA A 143 26.08 7.91 -2.63
CA ALA A 143 26.16 9.36 -2.71
C ALA A 143 26.19 10.01 -1.32
N PHE A 144 25.36 9.51 -0.40
CA PHE A 144 25.36 9.93 0.99
C PHE A 144 26.70 9.67 1.70
N LEU A 145 27.25 8.46 1.56
CA LEU A 145 28.56 8.11 2.13
C LEU A 145 29.70 8.95 1.55
N TYR A 146 29.64 9.27 0.26
CA TYR A 146 30.60 10.14 -0.42
C TYR A 146 30.66 11.54 0.20
N VAL A 147 29.51 12.11 0.51
CA VAL A 147 29.46 13.42 1.18
C VAL A 147 29.83 13.30 2.66
N LEU A 148 29.41 12.23 3.35
CA LEU A 148 29.66 12.06 4.78
C LEU A 148 31.14 11.80 5.11
N LEU A 149 31.77 10.88 4.38
CA LEU A 149 33.18 10.51 4.59
C LEU A 149 34.13 11.49 3.90
N GLY A 150 33.63 12.23 2.92
CA GLY A 150 34.41 13.21 2.17
C GLY A 150 35.29 12.59 1.08
N GLN A 151 35.67 13.42 0.11
CA GLN A 151 36.43 13.00 -1.07
C GLN A 151 37.80 12.42 -0.73
N GLY A 152 38.42 12.85 0.38
CA GLY A 152 39.73 12.38 0.80
C GLY A 152 39.77 10.90 1.23
N TYR A 153 38.65 10.33 1.65
CA TYR A 153 38.55 8.93 2.08
C TYR A 153 38.06 7.99 0.98
N ILE A 154 37.24 8.49 0.05
CA ILE A 154 36.68 7.68 -1.04
C ILE A 154 37.51 7.79 -2.33
N GLY A 155 38.23 8.89 -2.53
CA GLY A 155 38.99 9.15 -3.74
C GLY A 155 38.09 9.40 -4.96
N GLU A 156 38.69 9.29 -6.15
CA GLU A 156 37.95 9.31 -7.40
C GLU A 156 37.12 8.03 -7.53
N ILE A 157 35.87 8.17 -7.96
CA ILE A 157 34.97 7.03 -8.14
C ILE A 157 35.38 6.30 -9.43
N PRO A 158 35.94 5.07 -9.35
CA PRO A 158 36.38 4.37 -10.55
C PRO A 158 35.17 3.99 -11.41
N ASN A 159 35.32 4.00 -12.74
CA ASN A 159 34.24 3.62 -13.66
C ASN A 159 33.67 2.21 -13.37
N GLN A 160 34.50 1.31 -12.84
CA GLN A 160 34.11 -0.03 -12.39
C GLN A 160 33.00 0.00 -11.34
N PHE A 161 32.98 0.99 -10.45
CA PHE A 161 31.94 1.16 -9.45
C PHE A 161 30.56 1.32 -10.09
N TRP A 162 30.47 2.12 -11.16
CA TRP A 162 29.22 2.37 -11.88
C TRP A 162 28.72 1.12 -12.60
N TYR A 163 29.61 0.31 -13.18
CA TYR A 163 29.21 -0.95 -13.81
C TYR A 163 28.68 -1.94 -12.78
N VAL A 164 29.38 -2.14 -11.66
CA VAL A 164 28.95 -3.08 -10.61
C VAL A 164 27.62 -2.67 -10.00
N ASN A 165 27.49 -1.40 -9.60
CA ASN A 165 26.25 -0.90 -8.99
C ASN A 165 25.10 -0.84 -10.00
N GLY A 166 25.37 -0.45 -11.24
CA GLY A 166 24.38 -0.46 -12.32
C GLY A 166 23.84 -1.86 -12.59
N SER A 167 24.72 -2.86 -12.70
CA SER A 167 24.33 -4.27 -12.85
C SER A 167 23.54 -4.79 -11.65
N LEU A 168 23.95 -4.44 -10.42
CA LEU A 168 23.21 -4.81 -9.22
C LEU A 168 21.81 -4.19 -9.19
N CYS A 169 21.68 -2.90 -9.53
CA CYS A 169 20.40 -2.21 -9.62
C CYS A 169 19.49 -2.85 -10.68
N LEU A 170 20.04 -3.29 -11.82
CA LEU A 170 19.28 -4.02 -12.83
C LEU A 170 18.76 -5.36 -12.30
N ILE A 171 19.61 -6.14 -11.63
CA ILE A 171 19.19 -7.42 -11.03
C ILE A 171 18.08 -7.18 -9.99
N LEU A 172 18.25 -6.19 -9.11
CA LEU A 172 17.24 -5.83 -8.13
C LEU A 172 15.96 -5.31 -8.79
N ALA A 173 16.05 -4.57 -9.89
CA ALA A 173 14.88 -4.14 -10.66
C ALA A 173 14.13 -5.34 -11.25
N PHE A 174 14.83 -6.35 -11.79
CA PHE A 174 14.20 -7.59 -12.25
C PHE A 174 13.50 -8.34 -11.11
N VAL A 175 14.14 -8.42 -9.94
CA VAL A 175 13.52 -9.00 -8.73
C VAL A 175 12.29 -8.20 -8.32
N ALA A 176 12.37 -6.87 -8.33
CA ALA A 176 11.25 -5.97 -8.03
C ALA A 176 10.09 -6.19 -9.01
N VAL A 177 10.36 -6.29 -10.31
CA VAL A 177 9.35 -6.60 -11.34
C VAL A 177 8.70 -7.95 -11.03
N HIS A 178 9.50 -8.98 -10.81
CA HIS A 178 9.01 -10.33 -10.54
C HIS A 178 8.12 -10.40 -9.29
N LEU A 179 8.54 -9.75 -8.21
CA LEU A 179 7.76 -9.64 -6.98
C LEU A 179 6.48 -8.81 -7.19
N SER A 180 6.57 -7.69 -7.91
CA SER A 180 5.44 -6.80 -8.20
C SER A 180 4.33 -7.49 -8.99
N ALA A 181 4.69 -8.41 -9.90
CA ALA A 181 3.74 -9.22 -10.66
C ALA A 181 2.98 -10.20 -9.76
N GLY A 182 3.59 -10.64 -8.66
CA GLY A 182 3.01 -11.57 -7.69
C GLY A 182 2.11 -10.94 -6.64
N LEU A 183 2.00 -9.60 -6.57
CA LEU A 183 1.21 -8.91 -5.54
C LEU A 183 -0.28 -9.24 -5.58
N SER A 184 -0.85 -9.42 -6.78
CA SER A 184 -2.26 -9.78 -6.94
C SER A 184 -2.50 -11.29 -6.88
N THR A 185 -1.65 -12.07 -7.57
CA THR A 185 -1.79 -13.52 -7.72
C THR A 185 -0.41 -14.18 -7.66
N PRO A 186 0.09 -14.54 -6.46
CA PRO A 186 1.43 -15.08 -6.30
C PRO A 186 1.53 -16.51 -6.85
N LYS A 187 2.37 -16.70 -7.88
CA LYS A 187 2.58 -18.00 -8.55
C LYS A 187 3.79 -18.76 -8.00
N THR A 188 4.87 -18.06 -7.68
CA THR A 188 6.15 -18.66 -7.26
C THR A 188 6.28 -18.72 -5.73
N LYS A 189 7.17 -19.60 -5.22
CA LYS A 189 7.48 -19.67 -3.77
C LYS A 189 7.96 -18.33 -3.22
N LEU A 190 8.83 -17.64 -3.98
CA LEU A 190 9.35 -16.32 -3.60
C LEU A 190 8.23 -15.27 -3.52
N GLN A 191 7.34 -15.21 -4.52
CA GLN A 191 6.18 -14.30 -4.48
C GLN A 191 5.26 -14.61 -3.30
N LYS A 192 4.98 -15.89 -3.02
CA LYS A 192 4.16 -16.30 -1.87
C LYS A 192 4.78 -15.90 -0.54
N TRP A 193 6.09 -16.10 -0.40
CA TRP A 193 6.83 -15.68 0.79
C TRP A 193 6.77 -14.14 0.94
N PHE A 194 7.03 -13.40 -0.13
CA PHE A 194 7.03 -11.94 -0.11
C PHE A 194 5.63 -11.37 0.23
N THR A 195 4.58 -11.84 -0.45
CA THR A 195 3.21 -11.42 -0.15
C THR A 195 2.78 -11.83 1.26
N SER A 196 3.28 -12.95 1.80
CA SER A 196 3.03 -13.34 3.19
C SER A 196 3.64 -12.37 4.22
N LYS A 197 4.72 -11.68 3.87
CA LYS A 197 5.36 -10.68 4.73
C LYS A 197 4.72 -9.31 4.61
N LEU A 198 4.17 -8.98 3.44
CA LEU A 198 3.37 -7.77 3.21
C LEU A 198 2.00 -7.77 3.91
N LYS A 199 1.60 -8.90 4.53
CA LYS A 199 0.31 -9.06 5.24
C LYS A 199 0.07 -8.06 6.37
N PHE A 200 1.07 -7.25 6.75
CA PHE A 200 0.95 -6.21 7.77
C PHE A 200 0.59 -4.81 7.23
N GLY A 201 0.42 -4.63 5.92
CA GLY A 201 0.08 -3.32 5.31
C GLY A 201 -1.17 -3.34 4.45
N GLY A 202 -2.36 -3.24 5.07
CA GLY A 202 -3.64 -2.83 4.45
C GLY A 202 -4.32 -3.70 3.38
N LEU A 203 -3.57 -4.46 2.60
CA LEU A 203 -4.07 -5.26 1.49
C LEU A 203 -4.92 -6.44 1.98
N ASP A 204 -4.47 -7.10 3.05
CA ASP A 204 -5.21 -8.18 3.72
C ASP A 204 -6.41 -7.65 4.52
N GLU A 205 -6.34 -6.42 5.04
CA GLU A 205 -7.50 -5.79 5.67
C GLU A 205 -8.58 -5.50 4.61
N SER A 206 -8.20 -4.97 3.44
CA SER A 206 -9.17 -4.73 2.36
C SER A 206 -9.83 -6.02 1.84
N THR A 207 -9.09 -7.14 1.77
CA THR A 207 -9.66 -8.44 1.35
C THR A 207 -10.47 -9.11 2.45
N ALA A 208 -10.04 -9.01 3.72
CA ALA A 208 -10.81 -9.49 4.86
C ALA A 208 -12.14 -8.73 4.98
N ILE A 209 -12.13 -7.41 4.80
CA ILE A 209 -13.34 -6.59 4.77
C ILE A 209 -14.23 -6.99 3.60
N LEU A 210 -13.68 -7.20 2.39
CA LEU A 210 -14.47 -7.69 1.25
C LEU A 210 -15.05 -9.10 1.47
N ALA A 211 -14.39 -9.95 2.26
CA ALA A 211 -14.89 -11.27 2.62
C ALA A 211 -15.99 -11.19 3.69
N GLU A 212 -15.80 -10.37 4.72
CA GLU A 212 -16.80 -10.08 5.77
C GLU A 212 -18.07 -9.43 5.17
N LEU A 213 -17.94 -8.61 4.13
CA LEU A 213 -19.05 -7.96 3.43
C LEU A 213 -19.73 -8.82 2.34
N LYS A 214 -19.21 -10.01 2.05
CA LYS A 214 -19.83 -10.99 1.12
C LYS A 214 -20.65 -12.07 1.82
N ALA A 215 -20.43 -12.25 3.12
CA ALA A 215 -21.17 -13.17 3.99
C ALA A 215 -22.49 -12.53 4.44
#